data_AF-A0A2V7UG90-F1
#
_entry.id   AF-A0A2V7UG90-F1
#
_cell.length_a   1.000
_cell.length_b   1.000
_cell.length_c   1.000
_cell.angle_alpha   90.00
_cell.angle_beta   90.00
_cell.angle_gamma   90.00
#
_symmetry.space_group_name_H-M   'P 1'
#
loop_
_entity.id
_entity.type
_entity.pdbx_description
1 polymer ?
#
loop_
_entity_poly.entity_id
_entity_poly.type
_entity_poly.pdbx_seq_one_letter_code
_entity_poly.pdbx_strand_id
1 'polypeptide(L)'
;NLSNATLTDLGIKVLLVDPDSGQQVGQILDTVTLALGATHIATRPFSTAGLLPKTYLAVLIAVLPGSGLEQTLASANLRVVNAPPDCAGAVAEHGDLWPPNHRFVDVAISGVTDPDGDPVTTTIVSVFQDEPTNAAGDGNTCPDALGIGTSTAHVRSERSGQGDGRVYHIRFQSDDGRGGSCTGTVKVCVPHDHRVPLTRERGGRSWKS
;
A
#
# COMPACT_ATOMS: atom_id res chain seq x y z
N ASN A 1 46.88 14.43 -14.64
CA ASN A 1 48.11 13.67 -14.34
C ASN A 1 48.71 14.16 -13.02
N LEU A 2 48.21 13.66 -11.90
CA LEU A 2 48.84 13.79 -10.58
C LEU A 2 49.94 12.73 -10.49
N SER A 3 51.06 12.96 -11.17
CA SER A 3 52.37 12.31 -10.96
C SER A 3 52.38 11.02 -10.10
N ASN A 4 51.85 9.88 -10.60
CA ASN A 4 51.91 8.54 -9.99
C ASN A 4 51.84 8.47 -8.45
N ALA A 5 51.06 9.34 -7.81
CA ALA A 5 50.98 9.44 -6.36
C ALA A 5 49.71 8.75 -5.85
N THR A 6 49.77 8.20 -4.64
CA THR A 6 48.58 7.76 -3.91
C THR A 6 47.59 8.92 -3.79
N LEU A 7 46.34 8.70 -4.20
CA LEU A 7 45.26 9.65 -3.99
C LEU A 7 44.70 9.44 -2.58
N THR A 8 45.07 10.31 -1.64
CA THR A 8 44.45 10.35 -0.31
C THR A 8 43.17 11.18 -0.35
N ASP A 9 42.16 10.77 0.42
CA ASP A 9 40.88 11.47 0.54
C ASP A 9 40.17 11.75 -0.80
N LEU A 10 40.26 10.81 -1.75
CA LEU A 10 39.50 10.90 -2.99
C LEU A 10 38.01 10.78 -2.68
N GLY A 11 37.24 11.84 -2.95
CA GLY A 11 35.80 11.80 -2.81
C GLY A 11 35.19 10.98 -3.93
N ILE A 12 34.27 10.08 -3.59
CA ILE A 12 33.47 9.33 -4.54
C ILE A 12 32.02 9.75 -4.36
N LYS A 13 31.40 10.15 -5.47
CA LYS A 13 30.00 10.59 -5.50
C LYS A 13 29.29 9.78 -6.58
N VAL A 14 28.21 9.13 -6.22
CA VAL A 14 27.28 8.52 -7.18
C VAL A 14 26.00 9.31 -7.13
N LEU A 15 25.65 9.99 -8.22
CA LEU A 15 24.40 10.72 -8.34
C LEU A 15 23.36 9.85 -9.03
N LEU A 16 22.13 9.87 -8.53
CA LEU A 16 20.97 9.37 -9.24
C LEU A 16 20.22 10.57 -9.80
N VAL A 17 20.09 10.63 -11.13
CA VAL A 17 19.53 11.75 -11.86
C VAL A 17 18.31 11.29 -12.64
N ASP A 18 17.23 12.07 -12.55
CA ASP A 18 16.09 11.95 -13.41
C ASP A 18 16.45 12.44 -14.83
N PRO A 19 16.43 11.58 -15.87
CA PRO A 19 16.86 11.97 -17.20
C PRO A 19 15.90 12.95 -17.88
N ASP A 20 14.65 13.04 -17.45
CA ASP A 20 13.64 13.90 -18.06
C ASP A 20 13.76 15.34 -17.56
N SER A 21 13.99 15.51 -16.26
CA SER A 21 14.10 16.83 -15.61
C SER A 21 15.53 17.30 -15.38
N GLY A 22 16.50 16.38 -15.44
CA GLY A 22 17.88 16.62 -15.00
C GLY A 22 18.03 16.75 -13.47
N GLN A 23 16.97 16.54 -12.70
CA GLN A 23 17.01 16.69 -11.25
C GLN A 23 17.80 15.55 -10.60
N GLN A 24 18.67 15.89 -9.65
CA GLN A 24 19.24 14.89 -8.74
C GLN A 24 18.16 14.40 -7.76
N VAL A 25 17.88 13.10 -7.78
CA VAL A 25 16.87 12.44 -6.92
C VAL A 25 17.50 11.60 -5.81
N GLY A 26 18.81 11.36 -5.88
CA GLY A 26 19.54 10.64 -4.86
C GLY A 26 21.04 10.82 -4.99
N GLN A 27 21.77 10.54 -3.92
CA GLN A 27 23.22 10.50 -3.95
C GLN A 27 23.79 9.50 -2.95
N ILE A 28 24.93 8.93 -3.32
CA ILE A 28 25.83 8.21 -2.42
C ILE A 28 27.12 9.00 -2.38
N LEU A 29 27.59 9.28 -1.17
CA LEU A 29 28.88 9.91 -0.92
C LEU A 29 29.78 8.92 -0.18
N ASP A 30 31.01 8.79 -0.65
CA ASP A 30 32.05 7.97 -0.05
C ASP A 30 33.41 8.66 -0.18
N THR A 31 34.42 8.15 0.51
CA THR A 31 35.78 8.67 0.44
C THR A 31 36.77 7.54 0.57
N VAL A 32 37.84 7.56 -0.24
CA VAL A 32 38.81 6.48 -0.30
C VAL A 32 40.23 7.01 -0.45
N THR A 33 41.19 6.29 0.14
CA THR A 33 42.61 6.42 -0.22
C THR A 33 42.98 5.33 -1.22
N LEU A 34 43.44 5.73 -2.41
CA LEU A 34 43.76 4.83 -3.52
C LEU A 34 45.24 4.92 -3.88
N ALA A 35 45.98 3.83 -3.65
CA ALA A 35 47.33 3.67 -4.16
C ALA A 35 47.33 3.48 -5.69
N LEU A 36 48.46 3.73 -6.34
CA LEU A 36 48.61 3.54 -7.77
C LEU A 36 48.30 2.08 -8.17
N GLY A 37 47.40 1.90 -9.14
CA GLY A 37 46.97 0.58 -9.61
C GLY A 37 46.04 -0.18 -8.65
N ALA A 38 45.72 0.37 -7.48
CA ALA A 38 44.77 -0.22 -6.56
C ALA A 38 43.33 -0.10 -7.10
N THR A 39 42.48 -1.04 -6.71
CA THR A 39 41.04 -1.02 -7.00
C THR A 39 40.28 -0.83 -5.69
N HIS A 40 39.20 -0.04 -5.74
CA HIS A 40 38.26 0.12 -4.64
C HIS A 40 36.88 -0.37 -5.07
N ILE A 41 36.25 -1.17 -4.20
CA ILE A 41 34.91 -1.69 -4.39
C ILE A 41 34.13 -1.36 -3.12
N ALA A 42 33.01 -0.66 -3.29
CA ALA A 42 32.05 -0.40 -2.23
C ALA A 42 30.64 -0.69 -2.75
N THR A 43 29.79 -1.22 -1.88
CA THR A 43 28.38 -1.48 -2.20
C THR A 43 27.54 -0.72 -1.20
N ARG A 44 26.73 0.20 -1.70
CA ARG A 44 25.76 0.97 -0.92
C ARG A 44 24.43 0.98 -1.65
N PRO A 45 23.31 0.75 -0.96
CA PRO A 45 22.01 0.77 -1.59
C PRO A 45 21.61 2.22 -1.95
N PHE A 46 20.94 2.38 -3.08
CA PHE A 46 20.08 3.54 -3.33
C PHE A 46 18.68 3.22 -2.79
N SER A 47 18.09 4.15 -2.04
CA SER A 47 16.65 4.07 -1.78
C SER A 47 15.90 4.43 -3.06
N THR A 48 14.99 3.56 -3.49
CA THR A 48 14.05 3.81 -4.60
C THR A 48 12.65 4.18 -4.11
N ALA A 49 12.45 4.26 -2.80
CA ALA A 49 11.17 4.64 -2.20
C ALA A 49 10.75 6.03 -2.70
N GLY A 50 9.50 6.15 -3.14
CA GLY A 50 8.96 7.41 -3.67
C GLY A 50 9.39 7.76 -5.10
N LEU A 51 10.30 7.00 -5.73
CA LEU A 51 10.63 7.19 -7.14
C LEU A 51 9.51 6.65 -8.03
N LEU A 52 9.35 7.27 -9.21
CA LEU A 52 8.41 6.77 -10.20
C LEU A 52 9.00 5.57 -10.95
N PRO A 53 8.17 4.64 -11.46
CA PRO A 53 8.64 3.49 -12.22
C PRO A 53 9.20 3.93 -13.58
N LYS A 54 10.51 4.17 -13.65
CA LYS A 54 11.21 4.54 -14.88
C LYS A 54 12.71 4.25 -14.79
N THR A 55 13.43 4.55 -15.86
CA THR A 55 14.88 4.45 -15.90
C THR A 55 15.50 5.77 -15.49
N TYR A 56 16.36 5.72 -14.47
CA TYR A 56 17.17 6.83 -13.97
C TYR A 56 18.63 6.66 -14.42
N LEU A 57 19.37 7.77 -14.47
CA LEU A 57 20.79 7.76 -14.78
C LEU A 57 21.60 7.82 -13.47
N ALA A 58 22.37 6.77 -13.21
CA ALA A 58 23.37 6.77 -12.14
C ALA A 58 24.71 7.25 -12.71
N VAL A 59 25.29 8.29 -12.14
CA VAL A 59 26.55 8.90 -12.60
C VAL A 59 27.61 8.76 -11.51
N LEU A 60 28.72 8.10 -11.84
CA LEU A 60 29.88 7.96 -10.96
C LEU A 60 30.83 9.15 -11.18
N ILE A 61 31.15 9.86 -10.11
CA ILE A 61 31.95 11.08 -10.09
C ILE A 61 33.06 10.91 -9.06
N ALA A 62 34.29 11.24 -9.45
CA ALA A 62 35.40 11.46 -8.52
C ALA A 62 35.52 12.94 -8.19
N VAL A 63 35.75 13.25 -6.91
CA VAL A 63 36.02 14.60 -6.42
C VAL A 63 37.49 14.67 -6.04
N LEU A 64 38.27 15.42 -6.80
CA LEU A 64 39.72 15.47 -6.65
C LEU A 64 40.12 16.21 -5.35
N PRO A 65 40.99 15.62 -4.51
CA PRO A 65 41.43 16.23 -3.26
C PRO A 65 42.07 17.61 -3.48
N GLY A 66 41.83 18.53 -2.55
CA GLY A 66 42.39 19.90 -2.55
C GLY A 66 41.77 20.87 -3.56
N SER A 67 41.39 20.39 -4.76
CA SER A 67 40.77 21.22 -5.80
C SER A 67 39.24 21.22 -5.75
N GLY A 68 38.64 20.13 -5.23
CA GLY A 68 37.18 19.92 -5.26
C GLY A 68 36.63 19.71 -6.67
N LEU A 69 37.48 19.56 -7.69
CA LEU A 69 37.04 19.34 -9.07
C LEU A 69 36.30 18.00 -9.17
N GLU A 70 35.09 18.05 -9.71
CA GLU A 70 34.29 16.87 -10.01
C GLU A 70 34.62 16.36 -11.42
N GLN A 71 34.97 15.07 -11.53
CA GLN A 71 35.21 14.38 -12.80
C GLN A 71 34.29 13.18 -12.93
N THR A 72 33.43 13.19 -13.95
CA THR A 72 32.61 12.03 -14.29
C THR A 72 33.49 10.89 -14.81
N LEU A 73 33.37 9.73 -14.17
CA LEU A 73 34.14 8.53 -14.51
C LEU A 73 33.32 7.56 -15.36
N ALA A 74 32.04 7.38 -15.01
CA ALA A 74 31.15 6.43 -15.67
C ALA A 74 29.68 6.80 -15.43
N SER A 75 28.79 6.12 -16.16
CA SER A 75 27.36 6.15 -15.88
C SER A 75 26.73 4.78 -16.13
N ALA A 76 25.57 4.55 -15.52
CA ALA A 76 24.77 3.34 -15.65
C ALA A 76 23.28 3.68 -15.57
N ASN A 77 22.44 2.80 -16.11
CA ASN A 77 20.99 2.92 -16.01
C ASN A 77 20.48 2.16 -14.78
N LEU A 78 19.70 2.84 -13.94
CA LEU A 78 18.96 2.22 -12.85
C LEU A 78 17.47 2.19 -13.22
N ARG A 79 16.90 1.00 -13.38
CA ARG A 79 15.47 0.85 -13.67
C ARG A 79 14.69 0.61 -12.38
N VAL A 80 13.80 1.54 -12.05
CA VAL A 80 12.79 1.36 -11.01
C VAL A 80 11.57 0.67 -11.63
N VAL A 81 11.06 -0.35 -10.95
CA VAL A 81 9.87 -1.11 -11.35
C VAL A 81 8.80 -0.97 -10.28
N ASN A 82 7.56 -1.23 -10.66
CA ASN A 82 6.39 -1.16 -9.79
C ASN A 82 5.76 -2.55 -9.66
N ALA A 83 5.48 -2.97 -8.45
CA ALA A 83 4.57 -4.06 -8.12
C ALA A 83 3.17 -3.49 -7.90
N PRO A 84 2.10 -4.17 -8.34
CA PRO A 84 0.74 -3.73 -8.04
C PRO A 84 0.39 -3.95 -6.56
N PRO A 85 -0.64 -3.24 -6.04
CA PRO A 85 -1.16 -3.50 -4.70
C PRO A 85 -1.65 -4.94 -4.52
N ASP A 86 -1.54 -5.45 -3.30
CA ASP A 86 -2.08 -6.73 -2.86
C ASP A 86 -3.41 -6.54 -2.11
N CYS A 87 -4.47 -7.07 -2.71
CA CYS A 87 -5.84 -7.06 -2.18
C CYS A 87 -6.18 -8.31 -1.35
N ALA A 88 -5.26 -9.29 -1.19
CA ALA A 88 -5.57 -10.57 -0.55
C ALA A 88 -5.94 -10.44 0.94
N GLY A 89 -5.41 -9.44 1.62
CA GLY A 89 -5.71 -9.12 3.02
C GLY A 89 -6.92 -8.21 3.23
N ALA A 90 -7.64 -7.85 2.17
CA ALA A 90 -8.68 -6.84 2.25
C ALA A 90 -9.89 -7.29 3.09
N VAL A 91 -10.33 -6.42 4.00
CA VAL A 91 -11.47 -6.65 4.89
C VAL A 91 -12.36 -5.40 4.98
N ALA A 92 -13.64 -5.61 5.30
CA ALA A 92 -14.56 -4.52 5.62
C ALA A 92 -14.37 -4.11 7.10
N GLU A 93 -14.25 -2.81 7.38
CA GLU A 93 -14.09 -2.32 8.77
C GLU A 93 -15.34 -2.55 9.64
N HIS A 94 -16.51 -2.75 9.01
CA HIS A 94 -17.76 -3.11 9.67
C HIS A 94 -18.40 -4.33 9.00
N GLY A 95 -17.77 -5.50 9.19
CA GLY A 95 -18.19 -6.76 8.58
C GLY A 95 -19.53 -7.31 9.08
N ASP A 96 -20.00 -6.89 10.26
CA ASP A 96 -21.29 -7.29 10.83
C ASP A 96 -22.04 -6.06 11.34
N LEU A 97 -23.28 -5.85 10.87
CA LEU A 97 -24.13 -4.72 11.23
C LEU A 97 -25.30 -5.18 12.11
N TRP A 98 -25.39 -4.60 13.31
CA TRP A 98 -26.49 -4.83 14.23
C TRP A 98 -26.68 -3.60 15.13
N PRO A 99 -27.91 -3.23 15.52
CA PRO A 99 -29.20 -3.85 15.16
C PRO A 99 -29.71 -3.41 13.77
N PRO A 100 -30.57 -4.21 13.12
CA PRO A 100 -31.19 -3.86 11.84
C PRO A 100 -32.17 -2.69 12.04
N ASN A 101 -31.67 -1.46 11.87
CA ASN A 101 -32.36 -0.22 12.22
C ASN A 101 -32.55 0.72 11.02
N HIS A 102 -32.32 0.24 9.80
CA HIS A 102 -32.46 0.96 8.53
C HIS A 102 -31.52 2.16 8.36
N ARG A 103 -30.52 2.32 9.23
CA ARG A 103 -29.53 3.40 9.12
C ARG A 103 -28.39 2.95 8.22
N PHE A 104 -27.84 3.90 7.47
CA PHE A 104 -26.58 3.70 6.77
C PHE A 104 -25.43 3.57 7.75
N VAL A 105 -24.55 2.64 7.46
CA VAL A 105 -23.25 2.45 8.11
C VAL A 105 -22.18 2.60 7.06
N ASP A 106 -21.17 3.39 7.39
CA ASP A 106 -20.00 3.60 6.55
C ASP A 106 -19.14 2.34 6.60
N VAL A 107 -18.72 1.84 5.43
CA VAL A 107 -17.88 0.66 5.28
C VAL A 107 -16.69 1.04 4.42
N ALA A 108 -15.55 1.27 5.08
CA ALA A 108 -14.26 1.37 4.44
C ALA A 108 -13.65 -0.02 4.22
N ILE A 109 -12.74 -0.10 3.25
CA ILE A 109 -11.91 -1.27 2.99
C ILE A 109 -10.54 -1.04 3.63
N SER A 110 -10.09 -1.98 4.43
CA SER A 110 -8.75 -1.97 5.04
C SER A 110 -8.01 -3.27 4.72
N GLY A 111 -6.72 -3.34 5.06
CA GLY A 111 -5.90 -4.55 4.84
C GLY A 111 -5.36 -4.72 3.41
N VAL A 112 -5.56 -3.74 2.53
CA VAL A 112 -4.85 -3.64 1.25
C VAL A 112 -3.43 -3.13 1.50
N THR A 113 -2.44 -3.76 0.90
CA THR A 113 -1.02 -3.39 1.09
C THR A 113 -0.31 -3.26 -0.24
N ASP A 114 0.74 -2.45 -0.31
CA ASP A 114 1.58 -2.34 -1.48
C ASP A 114 3.02 -2.84 -1.16
N PRO A 115 3.58 -3.78 -1.94
CA PRO A 115 4.92 -4.32 -1.69
C PRO A 115 6.05 -3.28 -1.76
N ASP A 116 5.89 -2.24 -2.57
CA ASP A 116 6.87 -1.16 -2.74
C ASP A 116 6.70 -0.06 -1.69
N GLY A 117 5.66 -0.16 -0.84
CA GLY A 117 5.35 0.80 0.22
C GLY A 117 4.61 2.03 -0.29
N ASP A 118 3.96 1.90 -1.44
CA ASP A 118 3.31 3.00 -2.13
C ASP A 118 1.92 3.33 -1.55
N PRO A 119 1.50 4.61 -1.59
CA PRO A 119 0.18 4.98 -1.12
C PRO A 119 -0.89 4.36 -2.02
N VAL A 120 -1.82 3.63 -1.42
CA VAL A 120 -2.90 2.95 -2.15
C VAL A 120 -4.21 3.72 -2.00
N THR A 121 -4.85 4.02 -3.11
CA THR A 121 -6.20 4.61 -3.16
C THR A 121 -7.22 3.53 -3.48
N THR A 122 -8.21 3.35 -2.60
CA THR A 122 -9.31 2.41 -2.82
C THR A 122 -10.57 3.13 -3.27
N THR A 123 -11.27 2.54 -4.24
CA THR A 123 -12.57 3.02 -4.76
C THR A 123 -13.58 1.89 -4.79
N ILE A 124 -14.80 2.15 -4.31
CA ILE A 124 -15.92 1.23 -4.39
C ILE A 124 -16.46 1.20 -5.82
N VAL A 125 -16.49 0.02 -6.43
CA VAL A 125 -16.88 -0.19 -7.83
C VAL A 125 -18.35 -0.61 -7.93
N SER A 126 -18.80 -1.49 -7.05
CA SER A 126 -20.19 -1.96 -7.03
C SER A 126 -20.56 -2.56 -5.68
N VAL A 127 -21.85 -2.50 -5.32
CA VAL A 127 -22.40 -3.19 -4.16
C VAL A 127 -23.55 -4.08 -4.61
N PHE A 128 -23.45 -5.37 -4.32
CA PHE A 128 -24.55 -6.34 -4.50
C PHE A 128 -25.10 -6.76 -3.14
N GLN A 129 -26.33 -7.26 -3.12
CA GLN A 129 -26.95 -7.86 -1.95
C GLN A 129 -27.72 -9.11 -2.38
N ASP A 130 -27.82 -10.07 -1.48
CA ASP A 130 -28.48 -11.37 -1.69
C ASP A 130 -29.98 -11.37 -1.36
N GLU A 131 -30.46 -10.37 -0.62
CA GLU A 131 -31.88 -10.12 -0.40
C GLU A 131 -32.42 -8.99 -1.31
N PRO A 132 -33.74 -9.00 -1.65
CA PRO A 132 -34.36 -7.91 -2.39
C PRO A 132 -34.21 -6.55 -1.69
N THR A 133 -34.14 -5.46 -2.47
CA THR A 133 -34.07 -4.07 -1.97
C THR A 133 -35.35 -3.57 -1.31
N ASN A 134 -36.45 -4.29 -1.47
CA ASN A 134 -37.74 -3.96 -0.90
C ASN A 134 -38.53 -5.26 -0.72
N ALA A 135 -38.49 -5.79 0.50
CA ALA A 135 -39.07 -7.04 0.94
C ALA A 135 -40.08 -6.78 2.07
N ALA A 136 -41.12 -7.60 2.15
CA ALA A 136 -42.14 -7.43 3.19
C ALA A 136 -41.53 -7.46 4.60
N GLY A 137 -41.63 -6.35 5.32
CA GLY A 137 -41.14 -6.21 6.70
C GLY A 137 -39.78 -5.54 6.84
N ASP A 138 -39.15 -5.05 5.77
CA ASP A 138 -37.86 -4.35 5.78
C ASP A 138 -37.99 -2.80 5.87
N GLY A 139 -39.18 -2.30 6.16
CA GLY A 139 -39.45 -0.85 6.24
C GLY A 139 -39.65 -0.17 4.88
N ASN A 140 -39.54 -0.89 3.76
CA ASN A 140 -39.64 -0.40 2.37
C ASN A 140 -38.69 0.77 2.09
N THR A 141 -37.49 0.74 2.65
CA THR A 141 -36.52 1.81 2.42
C THR A 141 -35.61 1.42 1.26
N CYS A 142 -35.47 2.27 0.24
CA CYS A 142 -34.54 2.09 -0.89
C CYS A 142 -33.95 3.47 -1.25
N PRO A 143 -32.68 3.59 -1.68
CA PRO A 143 -31.68 2.52 -1.92
C PRO A 143 -30.99 2.03 -0.64
N ASP A 144 -30.38 0.85 -0.72
CA ASP A 144 -29.78 0.15 0.45
C ASP A 144 -28.26 0.24 0.48
N ALA A 145 -27.68 0.79 -0.60
CA ALA A 145 -26.27 1.03 -0.77
C ALA A 145 -26.02 2.35 -1.52
N LEU A 146 -25.01 3.10 -1.08
CA LEU A 146 -24.49 4.32 -1.71
C LEU A 146 -22.94 4.29 -1.70
N GLY A 147 -22.31 5.30 -2.30
CA GLY A 147 -20.85 5.49 -2.23
C GLY A 147 -20.05 4.83 -3.36
N ILE A 148 -20.70 4.33 -4.40
CA ILE A 148 -20.03 3.87 -5.64
C ILE A 148 -19.25 5.05 -6.24
N GLY A 149 -17.99 4.80 -6.60
CA GLY A 149 -17.05 5.82 -7.09
C GLY A 149 -16.35 6.61 -5.99
N THR A 150 -16.56 6.28 -4.71
CA THR A 150 -15.87 6.89 -3.57
C THR A 150 -15.02 5.86 -2.82
N SER A 151 -14.28 6.26 -1.78
CA SER A 151 -13.48 5.36 -0.95
C SER A 151 -14.29 4.52 0.05
N THR A 152 -15.57 4.84 0.22
CA THR A 152 -16.38 4.30 1.32
C THR A 152 -17.75 3.89 0.77
N ALA A 153 -18.16 2.65 1.06
CA ALA A 153 -19.52 2.23 0.78
C ALA A 153 -20.41 2.64 1.96
N HIS A 154 -21.65 3.04 1.69
CA HIS A 154 -22.63 3.21 2.76
C HIS A 154 -23.70 2.17 2.55
N VAL A 155 -23.83 1.20 3.45
CA VAL A 155 -24.85 0.14 3.36
C VAL A 155 -25.80 0.24 4.53
N ARG A 156 -27.06 -0.13 4.35
CA ARG A 156 -28.02 -0.10 5.44
C ARG A 156 -27.83 -1.29 6.37
N SER A 157 -27.88 -1.02 7.67
CA SER A 157 -28.12 -2.08 8.65
C SER A 157 -29.61 -2.44 8.60
N GLU A 158 -29.98 -3.21 7.57
CA GLU A 158 -31.32 -3.74 7.41
C GLU A 158 -31.28 -5.10 6.72
N ARG A 159 -32.38 -5.82 6.83
CA ARG A 159 -32.58 -7.16 6.30
C ARG A 159 -34.07 -7.44 6.23
N SER A 160 -34.44 -8.46 5.46
CA SER A 160 -35.77 -9.05 5.50
C SER A 160 -36.06 -9.62 6.89
N GLY A 161 -37.30 -9.43 7.35
CA GLY A 161 -37.81 -10.12 8.55
C GLY A 161 -38.13 -11.59 8.31
N GLN A 162 -38.10 -12.05 7.06
CA GLN A 162 -38.41 -13.42 6.63
C GLN A 162 -37.18 -14.19 6.14
N GLY A 163 -36.02 -13.52 6.03
CA GLY A 163 -34.76 -14.11 5.59
C GLY A 163 -33.87 -14.59 6.74
N ASP A 164 -32.67 -15.06 6.41
CA ASP A 164 -31.63 -15.47 7.35
C ASP A 164 -30.65 -14.33 7.70
N GLY A 165 -30.78 -13.20 7.01
CA GLY A 165 -29.94 -12.03 7.16
C GLY A 165 -29.49 -11.54 5.78
N ARG A 166 -29.00 -10.30 5.72
CA ARG A 166 -28.52 -9.72 4.47
C ARG A 166 -27.01 -9.81 4.38
N VAL A 167 -26.48 -10.14 3.21
CA VAL A 167 -25.05 -10.05 2.91
C VAL A 167 -24.81 -9.10 1.74
N TYR A 168 -24.19 -7.96 2.05
CA TYR A 168 -23.64 -7.06 1.05
C TYR A 168 -22.31 -7.60 0.55
N HIS A 169 -22.17 -7.68 -0.78
CA HIS A 169 -20.93 -7.96 -1.47
C HIS A 169 -20.41 -6.65 -2.07
N ILE A 170 -19.41 -6.06 -1.42
CA ILE A 170 -18.83 -4.76 -1.79
C ILE A 170 -17.58 -5.03 -2.62
N ARG A 171 -17.65 -4.75 -3.92
CA ARG A 171 -16.53 -4.83 -4.85
C ARG A 171 -15.78 -3.50 -4.85
N PHE A 172 -14.47 -3.56 -4.74
CA PHE A 172 -13.59 -2.41 -4.76
C PHE A 172 -12.42 -2.60 -5.73
N GLN A 173 -11.81 -1.49 -6.12
CA GLN A 173 -10.56 -1.42 -6.85
C GLN A 173 -9.57 -0.60 -6.03
N SER A 174 -8.33 -1.05 -5.95
CA SER A 174 -7.23 -0.33 -5.34
C SER A 174 -6.16 -0.01 -6.38
N ASP A 175 -5.62 1.20 -6.34
CA ASP A 175 -4.66 1.74 -7.30
C ASP A 175 -3.52 2.46 -6.57
N ASP A 176 -2.29 2.28 -7.03
CA ASP A 176 -1.07 2.85 -6.42
C ASP A 176 -0.62 4.19 -7.03
N GLY A 177 -1.34 4.70 -8.05
CA GLY A 177 -0.95 5.89 -8.81
C GLY A 177 0.33 5.74 -9.64
N ARG A 178 0.90 4.53 -9.70
CA ARG A 178 2.13 4.15 -10.40
C ARG A 178 1.90 3.11 -11.49
N GLY A 179 0.64 2.80 -11.76
CA GLY A 179 0.21 1.92 -12.85
C GLY A 179 -0.08 0.49 -12.40
N GLY A 180 -0.02 0.21 -11.11
CA GLY A 180 -0.46 -1.04 -10.51
C GLY A 180 -1.87 -0.90 -9.91
N SER A 181 -2.67 -1.95 -10.07
CA SER A 181 -4.00 -2.02 -9.47
C SER A 181 -4.39 -3.45 -9.11
N CYS A 182 -5.27 -3.57 -8.12
CA CYS A 182 -5.93 -4.82 -7.76
C CYS A 182 -7.42 -4.62 -7.52
N THR A 183 -8.20 -5.70 -7.60
CA THR A 183 -9.63 -5.67 -7.27
C THR A 183 -9.94 -6.75 -6.26
N GLY A 184 -10.93 -6.49 -5.41
CA GLY A 184 -11.37 -7.44 -4.41
C GLY A 184 -12.86 -7.32 -4.13
N THR A 185 -13.36 -8.22 -3.28
CA THR A 185 -14.74 -8.16 -2.79
C THR A 185 -14.74 -8.52 -1.31
N VAL A 186 -15.30 -7.65 -0.50
CA VAL A 186 -15.52 -7.90 0.93
C VAL A 186 -17.00 -8.15 1.18
N LYS A 187 -17.30 -8.84 2.28
CA LYS A 187 -18.67 -9.13 2.71
C LYS A 187 -19.01 -8.31 3.95
N VAL A 188 -20.25 -7.81 4.01
CA VAL A 188 -20.84 -7.20 5.19
C VAL A 188 -22.18 -7.87 5.46
N CYS A 189 -22.35 -8.39 6.67
CA CYS A 189 -23.51 -9.18 7.07
C CYS A 189 -24.43 -8.37 7.98
N VAL A 190 -25.73 -8.51 7.82
CA VAL A 190 -26.77 -8.05 8.75
C VAL A 190 -27.51 -9.30 9.22
N PRO A 191 -27.05 -9.96 10.29
CA PRO A 191 -27.57 -11.28 10.69
C PRO A 191 -29.02 -11.19 11.18
N HIS A 192 -29.79 -12.28 11.01
CA HIS A 192 -31.13 -12.37 11.58
C HIS A 192 -31.12 -12.49 13.11
N ASP A 193 -30.27 -13.38 13.63
CA ASP A 193 -30.20 -13.70 15.06
C ASP A 193 -28.83 -13.29 15.63
N HIS A 194 -28.82 -12.39 16.61
CA HIS A 194 -27.62 -12.07 17.36
C HIS A 194 -27.39 -13.14 18.44
N ARG A 195 -26.85 -14.30 18.05
CA ARG A 195 -26.23 -15.18 19.03
C ARG A 195 -24.90 -14.55 19.40
N VAL A 196 -24.89 -13.81 20.51
CA VAL A 196 -23.64 -13.48 21.22
C VAL A 196 -22.85 -14.78 21.32
N PRO A 197 -21.59 -14.85 20.83
CA PRO A 197 -20.77 -16.01 21.08
C PRO A 197 -20.77 -16.22 22.58
N LEU A 198 -21.30 -17.36 23.05
CA LEU A 198 -21.13 -17.73 24.44
C LEU A 198 -19.63 -17.72 24.68
N THR A 199 -19.12 -16.70 25.37
CA THR A 199 -17.80 -16.76 25.96
C THR A 199 -17.80 -18.05 26.76
N ARG A 200 -17.00 -19.02 26.30
CA ARG A 200 -16.71 -20.22 27.07
C ARG A 200 -15.86 -19.81 28.27
N GLU A 201 -16.49 -19.20 29.25
CA GLU A 201 -16.02 -19.26 30.62
C GLU A 201 -16.89 -20.24 31.37
N ARG A 202 -16.34 -21.44 31.57
CA ARG A 202 -16.30 -22.06 32.90
C ARG A 202 -15.00 -22.85 32.97
N GLY A 203 -13.94 -22.12 33.31
CA GLY A 203 -12.80 -22.70 34.02
C GLY A 203 -13.32 -23.41 35.26
N GLY A 204 -12.75 -24.58 35.53
CA GLY A 204 -13.22 -25.49 36.55
C GLY A 204 -12.84 -25.11 37.99
N ARG A 205 -13.53 -25.83 38.88
CA ARG A 205 -13.21 -26.24 40.27
C ARG A 205 -13.52 -25.27 41.42
N SER A 206 -14.37 -25.74 42.35
CA SER A 206 -13.94 -26.05 43.72
C SER A 206 -14.94 -26.98 44.43
N TRP A 207 -14.42 -28.00 45.12
CA TRP A 207 -15.13 -28.83 46.13
C TRP A 207 -15.10 -28.15 47.51
N LYS A 208 -15.87 -28.73 48.45
CA LYS A 208 -16.09 -28.45 49.91
C LYS A 208 -17.42 -27.71 50.15
N SER A 209 -18.28 -28.11 51.09
CA SER A 209 -18.15 -28.96 52.30
C SER A 209 -19.16 -30.10 52.33
#